data_AF-K1UIB4-F1
#
_entry.id   AF-K1UIB4-F1
#
_cell.length_a   1.000
_cell.length_b   1.000
_cell.length_c   1.000
_cell.angle_alpha   90.00
_cell.angle_beta   90.00
_cell.angle_gamma   90.00
#
_symmetry.space_group_name_H-M   'P 1'
#
loop_
_entity.id
_entity.type
_entity.pdbx_description
1 polymer ?
#
loop_
_entity_poly.entity_id
_entity_poly.type
_entity_poly.pdbx_seq_one_letter_code
_entity_poly.pdbx_strand_id
1 'polypeptide(L)' 'CNVYSHKECKDCFAKLYCSGGCSANAYHTTGSVNGVYDFGCELHRKRIECAIMLKVAEAEEGFKVEY' A
#
# COMPACT_ATOMS: atom_id res chain seq x y z
N CYS A 1 6.25 12.15 5.35
CA CYS A 1 5.80 12.17 3.94
C CYS A 1 4.42 11.52 3.86
N ASN A 2 3.52 11.96 2.96
CA ASN A 2 2.15 11.45 2.85
C ASN A 2 1.73 11.23 1.38
N VAL A 3 0.50 10.76 1.15
CA VAL A 3 -0.06 10.47 -0.19
C VAL A 3 0.02 11.62 -1.19
N TYR A 4 0.05 12.88 -0.72
CA TYR A 4 0.08 14.08 -1.58
C TYR A 4 1.50 14.54 -1.90
N SER A 5 2.49 13.96 -1.24
CA SER A 5 3.90 14.35 -1.36
C SER A 5 4.63 13.61 -2.48
N HIS A 6 4.05 12.53 -3.00
CA HIS A 6 4.64 11.65 -4.01
C HIS A 6 3.81 11.68 -5.29
N LYS A 7 4.45 11.96 -6.43
CA LYS A 7 3.79 11.97 -7.75
C LYS A 7 3.26 10.59 -8.13
N GLU A 8 3.96 9.54 -7.69
CA GLU A 8 3.65 8.13 -7.90
C GLU A 8 2.34 7.72 -7.20
N CYS A 9 1.96 8.42 -6.13
CA CYS A 9 0.72 8.15 -5.40
C CYS A 9 -0.53 8.74 -6.07
N LYS A 10 -0.39 9.66 -7.06
CA LYS A 10 -1.52 10.40 -7.65
C LYS A 10 -2.59 9.46 -8.23
N ASP A 11 -2.16 8.49 -9.03
CA ASP A 11 -3.02 7.57 -9.78
C ASP A 11 -2.99 6.13 -9.22
N CYS A 12 -2.45 5.95 -8.01
CA CYS A 12 -2.38 4.66 -7.34
C CYS A 12 -3.71 4.29 -6.66
N PHE A 13 -4.30 3.14 -7.01
CA PHE A 13 -5.55 2.66 -6.39
C PHE A 13 -5.43 2.48 -4.86
N ALA A 14 -4.23 2.10 -4.40
CA ALA A 14 -3.95 1.80 -3.02
C ALA A 14 -3.65 3.04 -2.15
N LYS A 15 -3.63 4.26 -2.71
CA LYS A 15 -3.11 5.45 -2.02
C LYS A 15 -3.79 5.75 -0.69
N LEU A 16 -5.11 5.54 -0.59
CA LEU A 16 -5.86 5.77 0.65
C LEU A 16 -5.82 4.58 1.62
N TYR A 17 -5.36 3.41 1.17
CA TYR A 17 -5.10 2.26 2.03
C TYR A 17 -3.70 2.31 2.64
N CYS A 18 -2.70 2.73 1.86
CA CYS A 18 -1.29 2.69 2.28
C CYS A 18 -0.76 4.00 2.86
N SER A 19 -1.52 5.10 2.76
CA SER A 19 -1.19 6.43 3.32
C SER A 19 0.13 7.06 2.83
N GLY A 20 0.72 6.56 1.73
CA GLY A 20 1.96 7.10 1.16
C GLY A 20 3.23 6.34 1.58
N GLY A 21 3.10 5.24 2.30
CA GLY A 21 4.23 4.35 2.61
C GLY A 21 5.14 4.82 3.75
N CYS A 22 6.30 4.19 3.86
CA CYS A 22 7.23 4.37 4.98
C CYS A 22 8.31 5.40 4.66
N SER A 23 8.34 6.51 5.40
CA SER A 23 9.37 7.57 5.23
C SER A 23 10.80 7.09 5.57
N ALA A 24 10.95 6.12 6.49
CA ALA A 24 12.26 5.57 6.83
C ALA A 24 12.85 4.73 5.68
N ASN A 25 12.04 3.86 5.06
CA ASN A 25 12.46 3.09 3.90
C ASN A 25 12.73 3.99 2.69
N ALA A 26 11.92 5.03 2.48
CA ALA A 26 12.16 6.03 1.46
C ALA A 26 13.54 6.70 1.63
N TYR A 27 13.85 7.15 2.85
CA TYR A 27 15.15 7.77 3.14
C TYR A 27 16.31 6.78 2.96
N HIS A 28 16.19 5.56 3.47
CA HIS A 28 17.23 4.53 3.34
C HIS A 28 17.54 4.17 1.88
N THR A 29 16.53 4.15 1.01
CA THR A 29 16.68 3.68 -0.38
C THR A 29 16.96 4.79 -1.37
N THR A 30 16.49 6.01 -1.11
CA THR A 30 16.58 7.14 -2.06
C THR A 30 17.40 8.32 -1.52
N GLY A 31 17.77 8.32 -0.24
CA GLY A 31 18.39 9.46 0.44
C GLY A 31 17.43 10.62 0.76
N SER A 32 16.13 10.47 0.47
CA SER A 32 15.12 11.51 0.68
C SER A 32 13.90 10.95 1.39
N VAL A 33 13.40 11.67 2.39
CA VAL A 33 12.12 11.35 3.04
C VAL A 33 10.92 11.52 2.10
N ASN A 34 11.09 12.24 0.99
CA ASN A 34 10.09 12.42 -0.07
C ASN A 34 10.26 11.42 -1.22
N GLY A 35 11.25 10.52 -1.13
CA GLY A 35 11.39 9.44 -2.09
C GLY A 35 10.32 8.37 -1.93
N VAL A 36 10.24 7.47 -2.89
CA VAL A 36 9.34 6.33 -2.88
C VAL A 36 10.17 5.06 -2.97
N TYR A 37 9.92 4.12 -2.06
CA TYR A 37 10.50 2.79 -2.11
C TYR A 37 9.64 1.86 -2.97
N ASP A 38 9.95 1.79 -4.25
CA ASP A 38 9.09 1.18 -5.28
C ASP A 38 8.76 -0.30 -5.01
N PHE A 39 9.77 -1.12 -4.68
CA PHE A 39 9.55 -2.53 -4.35
C PHE A 39 8.61 -2.72 -3.15
N GLY A 40 8.74 -1.87 -2.13
CA GLY A 40 7.83 -1.89 -0.98
C GLY A 40 6.41 -1.47 -1.36
N CYS A 41 6.26 -0.52 -2.28
CA CYS A 41 4.96 -0.13 -2.81
C CYS A 41 4.30 -1.26 -3.58
N GLU A 42 5.01 -1.99 -4.44
CA GLU A 42 4.46 -3.14 -5.18
C GLU A 42 4.00 -4.26 -4.24
N LEU A 43 4.85 -4.64 -3.29
CA LEU A 43 4.49 -5.68 -2.31
C LEU A 43 3.25 -5.29 -1.52
N HIS A 44 3.16 -4.04 -1.09
CA HIS A 44 2.03 -3.57 -0.30
C HIS A 44 0.76 -3.40 -1.14
N ARG A 45 0.86 -2.99 -2.41
CA ARG A 45 -0.27 -3.01 -3.37
C ARG A 45 -0.87 -4.41 -3.43
N LYS A 46 -0.04 -5.44 -3.62
CA LYS A 46 -0.51 -6.83 -3.66
C LYS A 46 -1.16 -7.29 -2.35
N ARG A 47 -0.59 -6.90 -1.21
CA ARG A 47 -1.20 -7.21 0.10
C ARG A 47 -2.59 -6.59 0.26
N ILE A 48 -2.79 -5.38 -0.26
CA ILE A 48 -4.10 -4.70 -0.24
C ILE A 48 -5.08 -5.42 -1.18
N GLU A 49 -4.67 -5.82 -2.39
CA GLU A 49 -5.51 -6.64 -3.27
C GLU A 49 -5.98 -7.92 -2.57
N CYS A 50 -5.06 -8.65 -1.93
CA CYS A 50 -5.39 -9.85 -1.19
C CYS A 50 -6.34 -9.55 -0.03
N ALA A 51 -6.10 -8.49 0.74
CA ALA A 51 -6.96 -8.10 1.86
C ALA A 51 -8.38 -7.75 1.41
N ILE A 52 -8.53 -7.01 0.29
CA ILE A 52 -9.84 -6.70 -0.29
C ILE A 52 -10.53 -8.00 -0.71
N MET A 53 -9.83 -8.90 -1.40
CA MET A 53 -10.43 -10.18 -1.82
C MET A 53 -10.87 -11.04 -0.63
N LEU A 54 -10.10 -11.08 0.46
CA LEU A 54 -10.50 -11.77 1.68
C LEU A 54 -11.84 -11.23 2.21
N LYS A 55 -12.03 -9.89 2.19
CA LYS A 55 -13.30 -9.27 2.60
C LYS A 55 -14.46 -9.55 1.63
N VAL A 56 -14.18 -9.64 0.33
CA VAL A 56 -15.19 -10.07 -0.66
C VAL A 56 -15.60 -11.52 -0.42
N ALA A 57 -14.65 -12.43 -0.22
CA ALA A 57 -14.93 -13.84 0.06
C ALA A 57 -15.70 -14.02 1.39
N GLU A 58 -15.39 -13.23 2.42
CA GLU A 58 -16.17 -13.21 3.66
C GLU A 58 -17.64 -12.80 3.42
N ALA A 59 -17.87 -11.82 2.53
CA ALA A 59 -19.20 -11.28 2.26
C ALA A 59 -20.03 -12.13 1.29
N GLU A 60 -19.42 -12.72 0.26
CA GLU A 60 -20.12 -13.40 -0.83
C GLU A 60 -20.08 -14.94 -0.71
N GLU A 61 -19.01 -15.51 -0.16
CA GLU A 61 -18.76 -16.95 -0.12
C GLU A 61 -18.88 -17.54 1.31
N GLY A 62 -19.12 -16.68 2.32
CA GLY A 62 -19.15 -17.09 3.72
C GLY A 62 -17.78 -17.57 4.23
N PHE A 63 -16.70 -17.17 3.57
CA PHE A 63 -15.34 -17.48 4.01
C PHE A 63 -15.10 -16.87 5.41
N LYS A 64 -14.38 -17.58 6.27
CA LYS A 64 -14.00 -17.07 7.60
C LYS A 64 -12.50 -16.96 7.66
N VAL A 65 -11.99 -15.73 7.71
CA VAL A 65 -10.57 -15.48 7.93
C VAL A 65 -10.30 -15.63 9.42
N GLU A 66 -9.41 -16.56 9.79
CA GLU A 66 -8.82 -16.62 11.13
C GLU A 66 -7.47 -15.90 11.12
N TYR A 67 -7.26 -14.99 12.07
CA TYR A 67 -6.13 -14.07 12.15
C TYR A 67 -5.18 -14.49 13.28
#